data_AF-A0A2N0BBR6-F1
#
_entry.id   AF-A0A2N0BBR6-F1
#
_cell.length_a   1.000
_cell.length_b   1.000
_cell.length_c   1.000
_cell.angle_alpha   90.00
_cell.angle_beta   90.00
_cell.angle_gamma   90.00
#
_symmetry.space_group_name_H-M   'P 1'
#
loop_
_entity.id
_entity.type
_entity.pdbx_description
1 polymer ?
#
loop_
_entity_poly.entity_id
_entity_poly.type
_entity_poly.pdbx_seq_one_letter_code
_entity_poly.pdbx_strand_id
1 'polypeptide(L)'
;MIVVGTAYAGNVQSGCTFNGKKLYGKIQIVTSFPDVKVQEVTSFPDLKVQKVTSFPDSCGKWEIVNSFPDTKVQFVTSFPDIKIQYVTSFPGEN
;
A
#
# COMPACT_ATOMS: atom_id res chain seq x y z
N MET A 1 -7.43 -30.47 -5.02
CA MET A 1 -6.80 -29.45 -5.87
C MET A 1 -5.63 -28.88 -5.10
N ILE A 2 -4.42 -29.12 -5.59
CA ILE A 2 -3.20 -28.56 -5.04
C ILE A 2 -3.18 -27.08 -5.43
N VAL A 3 -3.01 -26.18 -4.47
CA VAL A 3 -2.42 -24.87 -4.77
C VAL A 3 -1.15 -24.79 -3.94
N VAL A 4 -0.05 -25.08 -4.63
CA VAL A 4 1.33 -24.94 -4.15
C VAL A 4 1.53 -23.49 -3.74
N GLY A 5 2.22 -23.31 -2.60
CA GLY A 5 2.45 -22.01 -2.01
C GLY A 5 3.26 -21.06 -2.89
N THR A 6 2.99 -19.79 -2.70
CA THR A 6 3.95 -18.72 -2.90
C THR A 6 4.01 -17.95 -1.59
N ALA A 7 5.01 -18.28 -0.78
CA ALA A 7 5.48 -17.36 0.24
C ALA A 7 6.07 -16.16 -0.51
N TYR A 8 5.24 -15.15 -0.78
CA TYR A 8 5.75 -13.83 -1.15
C TYR A 8 6.37 -13.26 0.11
N ALA A 9 7.70 -13.18 0.11
CA ALA A 9 8.51 -12.60 1.18
C ALA A 9 8.41 -11.06 1.23
N GLY A 10 7.28 -10.50 0.78
CA GLY A 10 6.91 -9.11 0.95
C GLY A 10 5.73 -9.05 1.90
N ASN A 11 5.63 -8.00 2.69
CA ASN A 11 4.49 -7.81 3.61
C ASN A 11 3.14 -7.70 2.86
N VAL A 12 3.16 -7.65 1.53
CA VAL A 12 2.00 -7.51 0.63
C VAL A 12 1.61 -8.88 0.07
N GLN A 13 0.35 -9.29 0.28
CA GLN A 13 -0.20 -10.54 -0.26
C GLN A 13 -0.55 -10.42 -1.75
N SER A 14 -0.56 -11.56 -2.45
CA SER A 14 -0.95 -11.68 -3.86
C SER A 14 -2.29 -10.95 -4.11
N GLY A 15 -2.24 -9.92 -4.96
CA GLY A 15 -3.37 -9.01 -5.20
C GLY A 15 -3.25 -7.62 -4.54
N CYS A 16 -2.06 -7.25 -4.06
CA CYS A 16 -1.79 -5.96 -3.42
C CYS A 16 -2.70 -5.64 -2.26
N THR A 17 -2.82 -6.62 -1.38
CA THR A 17 -3.57 -6.50 -0.14
C THR A 17 -2.65 -6.67 1.07
N PHE A 18 -2.90 -5.89 2.11
CA PHE A 18 -2.28 -6.06 3.43
C PHE A 18 -3.38 -6.42 4.41
N ASN A 19 -3.30 -7.61 5.02
CA ASN A 19 -4.27 -8.05 6.03
C ASN A 19 -5.74 -7.95 5.53
N GLY A 20 -5.98 -8.29 4.26
CA GLY A 20 -7.29 -8.18 3.61
C GLY A 20 -7.71 -6.76 3.18
N LYS A 21 -6.91 -5.73 3.43
CA LYS A 21 -7.12 -4.35 2.95
C LYS A 21 -6.41 -4.12 1.64
N LYS A 22 -7.07 -3.46 0.68
CA LYS A 22 -6.45 -3.07 -0.59
C LYS A 22 -5.45 -1.94 -0.35
N LEU A 23 -4.24 -2.10 -0.88
CA LEU A 23 -3.18 -1.08 -0.87
C LEU A 23 -3.23 -0.20 -2.12
N TYR A 24 -4.43 0.03 -2.64
CA TYR A 24 -4.74 0.86 -3.78
C TYR A 24 -6.19 1.34 -3.66
N GLY A 25 -6.54 2.41 -4.35
CA GLY A 25 -7.87 3.03 -4.22
C GLY A 25 -7.82 4.39 -3.52
N LYS A 26 -8.90 4.72 -2.81
CA LYS A 26 -8.99 5.95 -2.03
C LYS A 26 -8.32 5.78 -0.68
N ILE A 27 -7.20 6.45 -0.50
CA ILE A 27 -6.38 6.39 0.72
C ILE A 27 -6.55 7.68 1.50
N GLN A 28 -6.82 7.57 2.79
CA GLN A 28 -6.74 8.71 3.70
C GLN A 28 -5.51 8.57 4.58
N ILE A 29 -4.74 9.64 4.66
CA ILE A 29 -3.60 9.73 5.56
C ILE A 29 -4.11 10.18 6.92
N VAL A 30 -3.89 9.36 7.95
CA VAL A 30 -4.32 9.62 9.32
C VAL A 30 -3.15 9.55 10.30
N THR A 31 -3.27 10.25 11.41
CA THR A 31 -2.27 10.25 12.50
C THR A 31 -2.64 9.30 13.64
N SER A 32 -3.87 8.77 13.66
CA SER A 32 -4.37 7.87 14.70
C SER A 32 -5.43 6.93 14.12
N PHE A 33 -5.52 5.72 14.69
CA PHE A 33 -6.39 4.63 14.24
C PHE A 33 -6.26 4.30 12.72
N PRO A 34 -5.03 4.07 12.21
CA PRO A 34 -4.88 3.60 10.84
C PRO A 34 -5.35 2.15 10.68
N ASP A 35 -5.68 1.80 9.45
CA ASP A 35 -5.80 0.39 9.04
C ASP A 35 -4.41 -0.22 8.77
N VAL A 36 -3.47 0.57 8.23
CA VAL A 36 -2.12 0.13 7.84
C VAL A 36 -1.08 1.18 8.21
N LYS A 37 0.04 0.76 8.81
CA LYS A 37 1.20 1.64 9.03
C LYS A 37 2.21 1.47 7.91
N VAL A 38 2.57 2.58 7.28
CA VAL A 38 3.54 2.58 6.20
C VAL A 38 4.78 3.38 6.59
N GLN A 39 5.94 2.93 6.12
CA GLN A 39 7.17 3.73 6.16
C GLN A 39 7.56 4.11 4.75
N GLU A 40 7.79 5.40 4.51
CA GLU A 40 8.40 5.86 3.27
C GLU A 40 9.89 5.52 3.28
N VAL A 41 10.33 4.79 2.26
CA VAL A 41 11.73 4.40 2.05
C VAL A 41 12.17 4.75 0.64
N THR A 42 13.47 4.99 0.49
CA THR A 42 14.10 5.26 -0.82
C THR A 42 14.67 4.00 -1.47
N SER A 43 14.93 2.95 -0.69
CA SER A 43 15.50 1.68 -1.14
C SER A 43 14.81 0.51 -0.46
N PHE A 44 14.66 -0.61 -1.19
CA PHE A 44 13.97 -1.82 -0.74
C PHE A 44 12.53 -1.59 -0.25
N PRO A 45 11.65 -0.95 -1.04
CA PRO A 45 10.23 -0.91 -0.71
C PRO A 45 9.60 -2.29 -0.87
N ASP A 46 8.54 -2.54 -0.11
CA ASP A 46 7.60 -3.64 -0.36
C ASP A 46 6.59 -3.25 -1.46
N LEU A 47 6.21 -1.96 -1.51
CA LEU A 47 5.21 -1.44 -2.44
C LEU A 47 5.67 -0.11 -3.07
N LYS A 48 5.61 -0.04 -4.40
CA LYS A 48 5.79 1.20 -5.15
C LYS A 48 4.45 1.90 -5.32
N VAL A 49 4.34 3.09 -4.73
CA VAL A 49 3.12 3.88 -4.70
C VAL A 49 3.21 5.03 -5.69
N GLN A 50 2.21 5.16 -6.55
CA GLN A 50 2.00 6.30 -7.42
C GLN A 50 0.78 7.07 -6.95
N LYS A 51 0.96 8.38 -6.69
CA LYS A 51 -0.17 9.27 -6.41
C LYS A 51 -0.92 9.54 -7.70
N VAL A 52 -2.19 9.19 -7.75
CA VAL A 52 -3.09 9.45 -8.88
C VAL A 52 -4.28 10.29 -8.41
N THR A 53 -4.87 11.05 -9.32
CA THR A 53 -6.08 11.84 -9.04
C THR A 53 -7.35 11.16 -9.52
N SER A 54 -7.23 10.08 -10.28
CA SER A 54 -8.32 9.36 -10.92
C SER A 54 -7.89 7.93 -11.22
N PHE A 55 -8.84 6.99 -11.27
CA PHE A 55 -8.60 5.57 -11.59
C PHE A 55 -7.53 4.89 -10.71
N PRO A 56 -7.67 4.89 -9.38
CA PRO A 56 -6.80 4.11 -8.49
C PRO A 56 -7.23 2.63 -8.49
N ASP A 57 -7.33 2.03 -9.67
CA ASP A 57 -7.86 0.69 -9.91
C ASP A 57 -6.80 -0.42 -9.85
N SER A 58 -5.54 -0.04 -9.72
CA SER A 58 -4.37 -0.92 -9.82
C SER A 58 -3.49 -0.81 -8.59
N CYS A 59 -2.76 -1.88 -8.30
CA CYS A 59 -1.80 -1.96 -7.21
C CYS A 59 -0.88 -0.73 -7.14
N GLY A 60 -0.70 -0.18 -5.93
CA GLY A 60 0.18 0.96 -5.71
C GLY A 60 -0.37 2.29 -6.22
N LYS A 61 -1.54 2.34 -6.89
CA LYS A 61 -2.17 3.63 -7.25
C LYS A 61 -2.97 4.16 -6.07
N TRP A 62 -2.55 5.29 -5.53
CA TRP A 62 -3.20 5.91 -4.38
C TRP A 62 -3.86 7.21 -4.78
N GLU A 63 -5.16 7.29 -4.58
CA GLU A 63 -5.92 8.53 -4.63
C GLU A 63 -6.07 9.05 -3.21
N ILE A 64 -5.36 10.14 -2.89
CA ILE A 64 -5.39 10.70 -1.54
C ILE A 64 -6.68 11.51 -1.36
N VAL A 65 -7.55 11.04 -0.48
CA VAL A 65 -8.85 11.68 -0.18
C VAL A 65 -8.94 12.05 1.29
N ASN A 66 -9.73 13.09 1.58
CA ASN A 66 -9.99 13.53 2.95
C ASN A 66 -11.29 12.95 3.54
N SER A 67 -12.20 12.48 2.69
CA SER A 67 -13.52 11.97 3.08
C SER A 67 -13.84 10.70 2.30
N PHE A 68 -14.49 9.73 2.96
CA PHE A 68 -14.85 8.42 2.40
C PHE A 68 -13.67 7.64 1.80
N PRO A 69 -12.57 7.42 2.56
CA PRO A 69 -11.52 6.51 2.10
C PRO A 69 -11.98 5.05 2.15
N ASP A 70 -11.34 4.24 1.30
CA ASP A 70 -11.42 2.79 1.38
C ASP A 70 -10.45 2.23 2.44
N THR A 71 -9.27 2.86 2.57
CA THR A 71 -8.21 2.45 3.50
C THR A 71 -7.57 3.66 4.18
N LYS A 72 -7.32 3.58 5.50
CA LYS A 72 -6.57 4.60 6.24
C LYS A 72 -5.12 4.17 6.45
N VAL A 73 -4.21 5.06 6.09
CA VAL A 73 -2.77 4.84 6.20
C VAL A 73 -2.17 5.82 7.19
N GLN A 74 -1.25 5.33 8.03
CA GLN A 74 -0.41 6.18 8.88
C GLN A 74 1.04 6.05 8.46
N PHE A 75 1.71 7.20 8.27
CA PHE A 75 3.15 7.24 8.07
C PHE A 75 3.86 7.12 9.42
N VAL A 76 4.73 6.12 9.55
CA VAL A 76 5.55 5.88 10.74
C VAL A 76 7.02 5.76 10.35
N THR A 77 7.90 6.11 11.28
CA THR A 77 9.35 6.00 11.12
C THR A 77 9.93 4.73 11.76
N SER A 78 9.15 4.02 12.57
CA SER A 78 9.56 2.81 13.27
C SER A 78 8.37 1.87 13.43
N PHE A 79 8.65 0.56 13.35
CA PHE A 79 7.64 -0.51 13.35
C PHE A 79 6.53 -0.31 12.29
N PRO A 80 6.86 -0.07 11.01
CA PRO A 80 5.86 -0.11 9.96
C PRO A 80 5.38 -1.54 9.71
N ASP A 81 4.17 -1.64 9.19
CA ASP A 81 3.63 -2.88 8.65
C ASP A 81 4.18 -3.14 7.25
N ILE A 82 4.27 -2.09 6.41
CA ILE A 82 4.81 -2.17 5.05
C ILE A 82 5.73 -0.98 4.74
N LYS A 83 6.72 -1.16 3.87
CA LYS A 83 7.54 -0.07 3.34
C LYS A 83 7.07 0.32 1.96
N ILE A 84 6.82 1.61 1.78
CA ILE A 84 6.41 2.17 0.49
C ILE A 84 7.49 3.06 -0.10
N GLN A 85 7.56 3.12 -1.43
CA GLN A 85 8.34 4.11 -2.14
C GLN A 85 7.42 4.87 -3.10
N TYR A 86 7.44 6.20 -3.04
CA TYR A 86 6.73 6.99 -4.03
C TYR A 86 7.47 6.97 -5.38
N VAL A 87 6.74 6.58 -6.42
CA VAL A 87 7.22 6.55 -7.80
C VAL A 87 6.30 7.35 -8.70
N THR A 88 6.85 7.94 -9.76
CA THR A 88 6.08 8.65 -10.78
C THR A 88 5.57 7.73 -11.87
N SER A 89 6.21 6.57 -12.07
CA SER A 89 5.90 5.56 -13.07
C SER A 89 6.14 4.16 -12.50
N PHE A 90 5.40 3.16 -13.00
CA PHE A 90 5.49 1.75 -12.59
C PHE A 90 5.13 1.48 -11.12
N PRO A 91 3.91 1.83 -10.68
CA PRO A 91 3.40 1.38 -9.38
C PRO A 91 3.20 -0.14 -9.37
N GLY A 92 3.32 -0.76 -8.19
CA GLY A 92 3.18 -2.19 -8.03
C GLY A 92 3.88 -2.74 -6.78
N GLU A 93 3.66 -4.02 -6.48
CA GLU A 93 4.47 -4.77 -5.51
C GLU A 93 5.90 -4.97 -6.06
N ASN A 94 6.89 -4.97 -5.18
CA ASN A 94 8.31 -5.13 -5.52
C ASN A 94 8.83 -6.54 -5.28
#